data_AF-A0A6P0Z4V7-F1
#
_entry.id   AF-A0A6P0Z4V7-F1
#
_cell.length_a   1.000
_cell.length_b   1.000
_cell.length_c   1.000
_cell.angle_alpha   90.00
_cell.angle_beta   90.00
_cell.angle_gamma   90.00
#
_symmetry.space_group_name_H-M   'P 1'
#
loop_
_entity.id
_entity.type
_entity.pdbx_description
1 polymer ?
#
loop_
_entity_poly.entity_id
_entity_poly.type
_entity_poly.pdbx_seq_one_letter_code
_entity_poly.pdbx_strand_id
1 'polypeptide(L)'
;TVRLLVTSNDVLHAFAMPAFGVKIDAVPGRINETWFHATKTGIFYGQCSQICGLNHAFMPIAIRVVAQEEFDAWIAGGGETVATSATPEPVQLAKR
;
A
#
# COMPACT_ATOMS: atom_id res chain seq x y z
N THR A 1 -2.13 14.09 -6.36
CA THR A 1 -1.58 12.93 -7.09
C THR A 1 -0.35 12.45 -6.35
N VAL A 2 -0.18 11.14 -6.20
CA VAL A 2 0.96 10.54 -5.49
C VAL A 2 1.87 9.87 -6.50
N ARG A 3 3.16 10.24 -6.48
CA ARG A 3 4.22 9.58 -7.24
C ARG A 3 4.86 8.50 -6.38
N LEU A 4 4.99 7.31 -6.93
CA LEU A 4 5.58 6.14 -6.27
C LEU A 4 6.92 5.81 -6.95
N LEU A 5 7.99 5.82 -6.16
CA LEU A 5 9.28 5.28 -6.54
C LEU A 5 9.40 3.89 -5.91
N VAL A 6 9.62 2.87 -6.73
CA VAL A 6 9.57 1.45 -6.32
C VAL A 6 10.90 0.79 -6.68
N THR A 7 11.52 0.16 -5.68
CA THR A 7 12.74 -0.63 -5.82
C THR A 7 12.75 -1.74 -4.76
N SER A 8 13.75 -2.62 -4.82
CA SER A 8 13.94 -3.70 -3.85
C SER A 8 15.36 -3.68 -3.29
N ASN A 9 15.53 -4.19 -2.06
CA ASN A 9 16.83 -4.32 -1.41
C ASN A 9 17.39 -5.75 -1.47
N ASP A 10 16.62 -6.74 -1.95
CA ASP A 10 17.00 -8.15 -1.96
C ASP A 10 16.75 -8.83 -3.31
N VAL A 11 15.55 -9.32 -3.56
CA VAL A 11 15.12 -10.05 -4.76
C VAL A 11 14.06 -9.25 -5.53
N LEU A 12 13.61 -9.77 -6.67
CA LEU A 12 12.49 -9.18 -7.39
C LEU A 12 11.20 -9.29 -6.56
N HIS A 13 10.51 -8.17 -6.38
CA HIS A 13 9.12 -8.11 -5.93
C HIS A 13 8.30 -7.34 -6.97
N ALA A 14 7.00 -7.16 -6.75
CA ALA A 14 6.18 -6.24 -7.53
C ALA A 14 5.15 -5.57 -6.66
N PHE A 15 5.12 -4.24 -6.69
CA PHE A 15 4.09 -3.43 -6.06
C PHE A 15 2.83 -3.48 -6.92
N ALA A 16 1.75 -4.08 -6.41
CA ALA A 16 0.48 -4.12 -7.11
C ALA A 16 -0.67 -3.63 -6.22
N MET A 17 -1.42 -2.64 -6.72
CA MET A 17 -2.58 -2.05 -6.09
C MET A 17 -3.76 -2.03 -7.08
N PRO A 18 -4.61 -3.08 -7.08
CA PRO A 18 -5.67 -3.24 -8.07
C PRO A 18 -6.65 -2.06 -8.11
N ALA A 19 -7.00 -1.50 -6.95
CA ALA A 19 -7.93 -0.37 -6.85
C ALA A 19 -7.45 0.90 -7.57
N PHE A 20 -6.14 1.02 -7.81
CA PHE A 20 -5.54 2.15 -8.52
C PHE A 20 -5.01 1.76 -9.90
N GLY A 21 -5.20 0.51 -10.34
CA GLY A 21 -4.67 0.01 -11.61
C GLY A 21 -3.13 0.02 -11.68
N VAL A 22 -2.45 0.04 -10.52
CA VAL A 22 -0.99 0.09 -10.45
C VAL A 22 -0.43 -1.31 -10.32
N LYS A 23 0.51 -1.67 -11.20
CA LYS A 23 1.40 -2.82 -11.03
C LYS A 23 2.77 -2.44 -11.57
N ILE A 24 3.81 -2.53 -10.74
CA ILE A 24 5.18 -2.25 -11.16
C ILE A 24 6.18 -3.12 -10.39
N ASP A 25 7.19 -3.60 -11.09
CA ASP A 25 8.21 -4.44 -10.47
C ASP A 25 9.14 -3.61 -9.58
N ALA A 26 9.50 -4.19 -8.44
CA ALA A 26 10.51 -3.70 -7.52
C ALA A 26 11.82 -4.44 -7.79
N VAL A 27 12.73 -3.81 -8.54
CA VAL A 27 13.95 -4.44 -9.05
C VAL A 27 15.17 -3.96 -8.24
N PRO A 28 15.98 -4.88 -7.67
CA PRO A 28 17.22 -4.48 -7.00
C PRO A 28 18.15 -3.70 -7.94
N GLY A 29 18.66 -2.57 -7.48
CA GLY A 29 19.56 -1.71 -8.26
C GLY A 29 18.88 -0.86 -9.35
N ARG A 30 17.54 -0.86 -9.44
CA ARG A 30 16.77 0.03 -10.32
C ARG A 30 15.62 0.68 -9.56
N ILE A 31 15.46 1.99 -9.74
CA ILE A 31 14.28 2.72 -9.27
C ILE A 31 13.29 2.80 -10.43
N ASN A 32 12.17 2.12 -10.29
CA ASN A 32 11.02 2.23 -11.18
C ASN A 32 10.06 3.30 -10.64
N GLU A 33 9.31 3.96 -11.53
CA GLU A 33 8.37 5.01 -11.16
C GLU A 33 6.96 4.71 -11.68
N THR A 34 5.95 4.99 -10.86
CA THR A 34 4.54 5.02 -11.24
C THR A 34 3.81 6.10 -10.44
N TRP A 35 2.51 6.26 -10.65
CA TRP A 35 1.70 7.23 -9.92
C TRP A 35 0.26 6.74 -9.79
N PHE A 36 -0.45 7.27 -8.79
CA PHE A 36 -1.90 7.13 -8.70
C PHE A 36 -2.56 8.40 -8.19
N HIS A 37 -3.86 8.49 -8.42
CA HIS A 37 -4.71 9.52 -7.86
C HIS A 37 -5.91 8.85 -7.20
N ALA A 38 -6.00 8.95 -5.87
CA ALA A 38 -7.14 8.42 -5.14
C ALA A 38 -8.31 9.42 -5.18
N THR A 39 -9.48 8.95 -5.60
CA THR A 39 -10.69 9.78 -5.74
C THR A 39 -11.64 9.68 -4.54
N LYS A 40 -11.35 8.76 -3.61
CA LYS A 40 -12.16 8.54 -2.40
C LYS A 40 -11.25 8.14 -1.24
N THR A 41 -11.67 8.51 -0.02
CA THR A 41 -11.03 8.06 1.22
C THR A 41 -11.28 6.57 1.48
N GLY A 42 -10.45 5.96 2.30
CA GLY A 42 -10.58 4.55 2.69
C GLY A 42 -9.25 3.80 2.73
N ILE A 43 -9.32 2.50 3.03
CA ILE A 43 -8.17 1.59 3.03
C ILE A 43 -8.22 0.72 1.77
N PHE A 44 -7.09 0.67 1.07
CA PHE A 44 -6.92 -0.08 -0.17
C PHE A 44 -5.80 -1.10 0.01
N TYR A 45 -6.06 -2.33 -0.43
CA TYR A 45 -5.13 -3.43 -0.27
C TYR A 45 -4.53 -3.86 -1.61
N GLY A 46 -3.24 -4.13 -1.56
CA GLY A 46 -2.42 -4.69 -2.61
C GLY A 46 -1.65 -5.89 -2.10
N GLN A 47 -0.98 -6.59 -3.01
CA GLN A 47 -0.13 -7.74 -2.71
C GLN A 47 1.13 -7.71 -3.57
N CYS A 48 2.18 -8.38 -3.12
CA CYS A 48 3.31 -8.68 -3.99
C CYS A 48 2.82 -9.50 -5.19
N SER A 49 3.15 -9.09 -6.41
CA SER A 49 2.72 -9.76 -7.66
C SER A 49 3.87 -10.39 -8.46
N GLN A 50 5.01 -10.63 -7.80
CA GLN A 50 6.18 -11.28 -8.35
C GLN A 50 6.73 -12.27 -7.32
N ILE A 51 6.89 -13.55 -7.70
CA ILE A 51 7.34 -14.59 -6.79
C ILE A 51 8.71 -14.24 -6.20
N CYS A 52 8.77 -14.12 -4.86
CA CYS A 52 9.94 -13.58 -4.15
C CYS A 52 10.43 -14.48 -3.00
N GLY A 53 9.91 -15.70 -2.88
CA GLY A 53 10.35 -16.68 -1.89
C GLY A 53 9.21 -17.25 -1.04
N LEU A 54 9.55 -17.90 0.07
CA LEU A 54 8.62 -18.63 0.93
C LEU A 54 7.46 -17.75 1.42
N ASN A 55 7.76 -16.50 1.81
CA ASN A 55 6.78 -15.59 2.38
C ASN A 55 6.10 -14.68 1.35
N HIS A 56 6.16 -15.02 0.06
CA HIS A 56 5.62 -14.20 -1.03
C HIS A 56 4.15 -13.80 -0.82
N ALA A 57 3.32 -14.69 -0.29
CA ALA A 57 1.91 -14.44 -0.03
C ALA A 57 1.62 -13.63 1.25
N PHE A 58 2.65 -13.33 2.06
CA PHE A 58 2.51 -12.76 3.40
C PHE A 58 3.14 -11.37 3.53
N MET A 59 3.24 -10.64 2.42
CA MET A 59 3.75 -9.26 2.37
C MET A 59 2.72 -8.31 1.72
N PRO A 60 1.59 -8.04 2.40
CA PRO A 60 0.53 -7.19 1.89
C PRO A 60 0.97 -5.73 1.79
N ILE A 61 0.32 -4.99 0.90
CA ILE A 61 0.43 -3.52 0.80
C ILE A 61 -0.89 -2.93 1.28
N ALA A 62 -0.84 -1.94 2.17
CA ALA A 62 -2.02 -1.20 2.60
C ALA A 62 -1.80 0.30 2.38
N ILE A 63 -2.74 0.96 1.70
CA ILE A 63 -2.77 2.41 1.54
C ILE A 63 -4.02 2.94 2.21
N ARG A 64 -3.84 3.87 3.16
CA ARG A 64 -4.93 4.60 3.81
C ARG A 64 -5.01 6.00 3.21
N VAL A 65 -6.10 6.26 2.49
CA VAL A 65 -6.40 7.56 1.89
C VAL A 65 -7.31 8.33 2.84
N VAL A 66 -6.91 9.53 3.20
CA VAL A 66 -7.57 10.41 4.17
C VAL A 66 -7.84 11.79 3.57
N ALA A 67 -8.61 12.61 4.28
CA ALA A 67 -8.72 14.02 3.96
C ALA A 67 -7.40 14.76 4.24
N GLN A 68 -7.22 15.93 3.62
CA GLN A 68 -5.97 16.68 3.72
C GLN A 68 -5.65 17.08 5.17
N GLU A 69 -6.67 17.50 5.92
CA GLU A 69 -6.53 17.94 7.31
C GLU A 69 -6.04 16.80 8.22
N GLU A 70 -6.52 15.59 7.98
CA GLU A 70 -6.09 14.39 8.71
C GLU A 70 -4.66 13.99 8.32
N PHE A 71 -4.29 14.13 7.05
CA PHE A 71 -2.92 13.89 6.60
C PHE A 71 -1.95 14.90 7.22
N ASP A 72 -2.32 16.19 7.26
CA ASP A 72 -1.50 17.25 7.84
C ASP A 72 -1.31 17.05 9.34
N ALA A 73 -2.38 16.67 10.06
CA ALA A 73 -2.31 16.31 11.47
C ALA A 73 -1.41 15.08 11.72
N TRP A 74 -1.47 14.07 10.84
CA TRP A 74 -0.63 12.89 10.93
C TRP A 74 0.85 13.19 10.71
N ILE A 75 1.18 14.04 9.72
CA ILE A 75 2.55 14.51 9.50
C ILE A 75 3.05 15.34 10.67
N ALA A 76 2.23 16.24 11.22
CA ALA A 76 2.58 17.02 12.40
C ALA A 76 2.82 16.14 13.64
N GLY A 77 2.12 15.01 13.73
CA GLY A 77 2.30 13.98 14.75
C GLY A 77 3.51 13.05 14.54
N GLY A 78 4.37 13.32 13.55
CA GLY A 78 5.60 12.55 13.31
C GLY A 78 5.46 11.38 12.33
N GLY A 79 4.31 11.25 11.66
CA GLY A 79 4.13 10.22 10.63
C GLY A 79 4.11 8.78 11.19
N GLU A 80 3.92 8.62 12.50
CA GLU A 80 3.66 7.32 13.10
C GLU A 80 2.18 7.01 13.00
N THR A 81 1.84 5.80 12.58
CA THR A 81 0.46 5.33 12.71
C THR A 81 0.17 5.13 14.19
N VAL A 82 -0.46 6.10 14.84
CA VAL A 82 -1.22 5.82 16.05
C VAL A 82 -2.26 4.79 15.62
N ALA A 83 -2.15 3.57 16.13
CA ALA A 83 -3.19 2.56 15.98
C ALA A 83 -4.44 3.15 16.65
N THR A 84 -5.26 3.88 15.89
CA THR A 84 -6.54 4.34 16.40
C THR A 84 -7.34 3.08 16.70
N SER A 85 -7.80 2.96 17.94
CA SER A 85 -8.58 1.82 18.44
C SER A 85 -9.97 1.75 17.81
N ALA A 86 -10.19 2.36 16.65
CA ALA A 86 -11.39 2.13 15.86
C ALA A 86 -11.33 0.70 15.36
N THR A 87 -12.06 -0.17 16.06
CA THR A 87 -12.36 -1.53 15.63
C THR A 87 -12.71 -1.48 14.14
N PRO A 88 -11.91 -2.09 13.24
CA PRO A 88 -12.33 -2.20 11.87
C PRO A 88 -13.67 -2.93 11.85
N GLU A 89 -14.67 -2.34 11.17
CA GLU A 89 -15.93 -3.02 10.86
C GLU A 89 -15.63 -4.47 10.46
N PRO A 90 -16.26 -5.47 11.08
CA PRO A 90 -15.94 -6.86 10.81
C PRO A 90 -16.14 -7.12 9.32
N VAL A 91 -15.05 -7.45 8.62
CA VAL A 91 -15.09 -7.89 7.24
C VAL A 91 -15.95 -9.15 7.22
N GLN A 92 -17.17 -9.07 6.67
CA GLN A 92 -18.00 -10.24 6.43
C GLN A 92 -17.33 -11.09 5.35
N LEU A 93 -16.56 -12.08 5.80
CA LEU A 93 -16.09 -13.15 4.93
C LEU A 93 -17.31 -13.97 4.53
N ALA A 94 -17.57 -14.06 3.23
CA ALA A 94 -18.59 -14.93 2.68
C ALA A 94 -18.34 -16.36 3.18
N LYS A 95 -19.26 -16.87 4.00
CA LYS A 95 -19.24 -18.25 4.47
C LYS A 95 -19.47 -19.15 3.25
N ARG A 96 -18.59 -20.13 3.07
CA ARG A 96 -18.78 -21.21 2.10
C ARG A 96 -19.98 -22.07 2.49
#